data_AF-A0A3L8BYV8-F1
#
_entry.id   AF-A0A3L8BYV8-F1
#
_cell.length_a   1.000
_cell.length_b   1.000
_cell.length_c   1.000
_cell.angle_alpha   90.00
_cell.angle_beta   90.00
_cell.angle_gamma   90.00
#
_symmetry.space_group_name_H-M   'P 1'
#
loop_
_entity.id
_entity.type
_entity.pdbx_description
1 polymer ?
#
loop_
_entity_poly.entity_id
_entity_poly.type
_entity_poly.pdbx_seq_one_letter_code
_entity_poly.pdbx_strand_id
1 'polypeptide(L)'
;ARDSGIKTIADLKGKSMAFGSPSSTSSFNFPVAMLIADGVDPVKDLKKIIIAGSHSASLAALAEGKVDAAAASYNSFGKAVSVGAIDAKRFGSLAKSQPIPNPPMAMNRGLSDEMKAKLRKAFSEIHTKIDPEMIRGYGGKKVDRYDTDFHVKKIFDALSKLSAVTDQVKAEMIDKAGQR
;
A
#
# COMPACT_ATOMS: atom_id res chain seq x y z
N ALA A 1 8.28 3.82 17.02
CA ALA A 1 7.41 3.97 18.21
C ALA A 1 7.22 5.47 18.51
N ARG A 2 6.28 5.89 19.35
CA ARG A 2 6.07 7.34 19.61
C ARG A 2 7.24 8.00 20.34
N ASP A 3 8.02 7.21 21.07
CA ASP A 3 9.20 7.59 21.86
C ASP A 3 10.54 7.28 21.14
N SER A 4 10.52 6.77 19.90
CA SER A 4 11.75 6.34 19.22
C SER A 4 12.61 7.47 18.66
N GLY A 5 12.20 8.74 18.84
CA GLY A 5 12.87 9.92 18.26
C GLY A 5 12.72 10.08 16.74
N ILE A 6 12.09 9.13 16.05
CA ILE A 6 11.83 9.15 14.61
C ILE A 6 10.57 9.99 14.35
N LYS A 7 10.73 11.14 13.69
CA LYS A 7 9.63 12.09 13.43
C LYS A 7 9.35 12.29 11.94
N THR A 8 10.33 12.01 11.09
CA THR A 8 10.28 12.17 9.64
C THR A 8 10.78 10.92 8.91
N ILE A 9 10.56 10.83 7.59
CA ILE A 9 11.12 9.73 6.79
C ILE A 9 12.65 9.79 6.77
N ALA A 10 13.24 10.99 6.74
CA ALA A 10 14.69 11.17 6.79
C ALA A 10 15.33 10.57 8.06
N ASP A 11 14.60 10.54 9.19
CA ASP A 11 15.08 9.92 10.43
C ASP A 11 15.19 8.38 10.35
N LEU A 12 14.74 7.77 9.24
CA LEU A 12 14.89 6.33 8.99
C LEU A 12 16.29 5.95 8.49
N LYS A 13 17.16 6.91 8.18
CA LYS A 13 18.58 6.61 7.88
C LYS A 13 19.24 5.92 9.08
N GLY A 14 19.91 4.80 8.82
CA GLY A 14 20.50 3.94 9.84
C GLY A 14 19.49 3.12 10.67
N LYS A 15 18.20 3.16 10.33
CA LYS A 15 17.14 2.41 11.03
C LYS A 15 16.75 1.15 10.27
N SER A 16 15.97 0.31 10.94
CA SER A 16 15.44 -0.94 10.42
C SER A 16 13.97 -0.80 10.02
N MET A 17 13.58 -1.39 8.88
CA MET A 17 12.22 -1.26 8.37
C MET A 17 11.69 -2.58 7.79
N ALA A 18 10.44 -2.90 8.09
CA ALA A 18 9.73 -4.03 7.49
C ALA A 18 8.78 -3.57 6.37
N PHE A 19 8.72 -4.34 5.29
CA PHE A 19 7.83 -4.15 4.15
C PHE A 19 6.93 -5.39 3.98
N GLY A 20 5.81 -5.25 3.29
CA GLY A 20 4.96 -6.38 2.91
C GLY A 20 5.49 -7.10 1.67
N SER A 21 4.59 -7.57 0.79
CA SER A 21 4.99 -8.19 -0.48
C SER A 21 5.63 -7.16 -1.43
N PRO A 22 6.70 -7.51 -2.18
CA PRO A 22 7.28 -6.67 -3.24
C PRO A 22 6.30 -6.29 -4.36
N SER A 23 5.26 -7.10 -4.59
CA SER A 23 4.19 -6.79 -5.55
C SER A 23 3.16 -5.79 -5.01
N SER A 24 3.22 -5.43 -3.72
CA SER A 24 2.23 -4.59 -3.07
C SER A 24 2.46 -3.10 -3.32
N THR A 25 1.41 -2.42 -3.78
CA THR A 25 1.40 -0.97 -3.94
C THR A 25 1.57 -0.24 -2.59
N SER A 26 0.83 -0.65 -1.54
CA SER A 26 0.72 0.13 -0.29
C SER A 26 1.61 -0.35 0.86
N SER A 27 2.14 -1.58 0.80
CA SER A 27 3.12 -2.07 1.79
C SER A 27 4.54 -2.19 1.24
N PHE A 28 4.77 -1.80 -0.02
CA PHE A 28 6.10 -1.83 -0.63
C PHE A 28 6.31 -0.62 -1.54
N ASN A 29 5.66 -0.56 -2.71
CA ASN A 29 6.03 0.41 -3.76
C ASN A 29 5.89 1.88 -3.31
N PHE A 30 4.76 2.30 -2.74
CA PHE A 30 4.62 3.67 -2.24
C PHE A 30 5.54 3.98 -1.06
N PRO A 31 5.66 3.12 -0.04
CA PRO A 31 6.64 3.30 1.03
C PRO A 31 8.08 3.49 0.50
N VAL A 32 8.50 2.70 -0.49
CA VAL A 32 9.82 2.84 -1.14
C VAL A 32 9.93 4.15 -1.92
N ALA A 33 8.91 4.49 -2.71
CA ALA A 33 8.88 5.77 -3.43
C ALA A 33 8.96 6.97 -2.48
N MET A 34 8.31 6.89 -1.32
CA MET A 34 8.34 7.94 -0.29
C MET A 34 9.71 8.04 0.38
N LEU A 35 10.40 6.92 0.63
CA LEU A 35 11.80 6.93 1.10
C LEU A 35 12.69 7.68 0.09
N ILE A 36 12.62 7.30 -1.18
CA ILE A 36 13.46 7.91 -2.23
C ILE A 36 13.13 9.39 -2.41
N ALA A 37 11.84 9.77 -2.40
CA ALA A 37 11.40 11.16 -2.52
C ALA A 37 11.91 12.05 -1.37
N ASP A 38 12.04 11.49 -0.17
CA ASP A 38 12.57 12.18 1.02
C ASP A 38 14.10 12.00 1.17
N GLY A 39 14.78 11.54 0.12
CA GLY A 39 16.24 11.44 0.08
C GLY A 39 16.83 10.30 0.91
N VAL A 40 16.05 9.25 1.17
CA VAL A 40 16.49 8.01 1.82
C VAL A 40 16.61 6.91 0.77
N ASP A 41 17.83 6.47 0.48
CA ASP A 41 18.08 5.31 -0.36
C ASP A 41 17.78 4.05 0.47
N PRO A 42 16.74 3.26 0.15
CA PRO A 42 16.36 2.12 0.98
C PRO A 42 17.47 1.07 1.07
N VAL A 43 18.26 0.89 0.00
CA VAL A 43 19.32 -0.11 -0.06
C VAL A 43 20.55 0.36 0.70
N LYS A 44 20.90 1.65 0.62
CA LYS A 44 22.12 2.16 1.29
C LYS A 44 21.87 2.65 2.70
N ASP A 45 20.80 3.40 2.91
CA ASP A 45 20.59 4.15 4.14
C ASP A 45 19.85 3.35 5.21
N LEU A 46 18.98 2.38 4.85
CA LEU A 46 18.37 1.52 5.87
C LEU A 46 19.41 0.53 6.40
N LYS A 47 19.53 0.44 7.73
CA LYS A 47 20.41 -0.54 8.38
C LYS A 47 19.97 -1.97 8.10
N LYS A 48 18.65 -2.22 8.13
CA LYS A 48 18.08 -3.56 7.95
C LYS A 48 16.73 -3.47 7.24
N ILE A 49 16.52 -4.37 6.29
CA ILE A 49 15.25 -4.53 5.57
C ILE A 49 14.67 -5.90 5.93
N ILE A 50 13.37 -5.95 6.22
CA ILE A 50 12.62 -7.21 6.29
C ILE A 50 11.53 -7.19 5.23
N ILE A 51 11.53 -8.17 4.33
CA ILE A 51 10.40 -8.41 3.41
C ILE A 51 9.48 -9.45 4.04
N ALA A 52 8.45 -8.98 4.74
CA ALA A 52 7.55 -9.81 5.54
C ALA A 52 6.43 -10.47 4.72
N GLY A 53 6.26 -10.09 3.45
CA GLY A 53 5.30 -10.71 2.52
C GLY A 53 3.83 -10.29 2.70
N SER A 54 3.45 -9.69 3.83
CA SER A 54 2.08 -9.21 4.06
C SER A 54 2.02 -7.97 4.95
N HIS A 55 0.88 -7.26 4.90
CA HIS A 55 0.61 -6.13 5.79
C HIS A 55 0.67 -6.53 7.27
N SER A 56 0.02 -7.64 7.64
CA SER A 56 -0.03 -8.12 9.02
C SER A 56 1.35 -8.52 9.51
N ALA A 57 2.15 -9.24 8.71
CA ALA A 57 3.49 -9.65 9.10
C ALA A 57 4.46 -8.46 9.23
N SER A 58 4.36 -7.45 8.37
CA SER A 58 5.15 -6.21 8.49
C SER A 58 4.82 -5.46 9.79
N LEU A 59 3.53 -5.33 10.11
CA LEU A 59 3.08 -4.72 11.37
C LEU A 59 3.48 -5.55 12.60
N ALA A 60 3.42 -6.88 12.53
CA ALA A 60 3.85 -7.76 13.60
C ALA A 60 5.35 -7.59 13.89
N ALA A 61 6.19 -7.49 12.85
CA ALA A 61 7.63 -7.23 13.02
C ALA A 61 7.91 -5.93 13.78
N LEU A 62 7.12 -4.88 13.55
CA LEU A 62 7.20 -3.63 14.32
C LEU A 62 6.74 -3.82 15.77
N ALA A 63 5.59 -4.48 15.98
CA ALA A 63 5.04 -4.70 17.31
C ALA A 63 5.98 -5.54 18.20
N GLU A 64 6.68 -6.52 17.60
CA GLU A 64 7.66 -7.39 18.24
C GLU A 64 9.04 -6.73 18.43
N GLY A 65 9.22 -5.47 17.96
CA GLY A 65 10.49 -4.75 18.08
C GLY A 65 11.61 -5.26 17.18
N LYS A 66 11.28 -6.05 16.14
CA LYS A 66 12.27 -6.55 15.15
C LYS A 66 12.75 -5.45 14.20
N VAL A 67 11.96 -4.38 14.06
CA VAL A 67 12.23 -3.22 13.22
C VAL A 67 11.79 -1.92 13.89
N ASP A 68 12.37 -0.79 13.49
CA ASP A 68 12.03 0.55 13.99
C ASP A 68 10.76 1.12 13.32
N ALA A 69 10.50 0.72 12.06
CA ALA A 69 9.36 1.14 11.25
C ALA A 69 8.77 0.00 10.41
N ALA A 70 7.51 0.12 10.00
CA ALA A 70 6.85 -0.84 9.13
C ALA A 70 5.98 -0.16 8.07
N ALA A 71 5.92 -0.76 6.88
CA ALA A 71 5.10 -0.34 5.77
C ALA A 71 3.81 -1.16 5.67
N ALA A 72 2.66 -0.49 5.75
CA ALA A 72 1.36 -1.09 5.57
C ALA A 72 0.33 -0.08 5.04
N SER A 73 -0.80 -0.59 4.53
CA SER A 73 -1.94 0.27 4.22
C SER A 73 -2.53 0.84 5.50
N TYR A 74 -3.09 2.06 5.44
CA TYR A 74 -3.73 2.67 6.60
C TYR A 74 -4.93 1.86 7.12
N ASN A 75 -5.66 1.19 6.21
CA ASN A 75 -6.74 0.28 6.58
C ASN A 75 -6.22 -0.94 7.36
N SER A 76 -5.09 -1.51 6.93
CA SER A 76 -4.47 -2.66 7.63
C SER A 76 -3.96 -2.26 9.01
N PHE A 77 -3.36 -1.07 9.15
CA PHE A 77 -2.98 -0.53 10.45
C PHE A 77 -4.19 -0.34 11.35
N GLY A 78 -5.27 0.29 10.86
CA GLY A 78 -6.51 0.47 11.61
C GLY A 78 -7.13 -0.86 12.06
N LYS A 79 -7.14 -1.87 11.19
CA LYS A 79 -7.59 -3.22 11.54
C LYS A 79 -6.69 -3.88 12.59
N ALA A 80 -5.37 -3.73 12.48
CA ALA A 80 -4.44 -4.27 13.47
C ALA A 80 -4.64 -3.63 14.85
N VAL A 81 -4.91 -2.33 14.89
CA VAL A 81 -5.26 -1.61 16.12
C VAL A 81 -6.59 -2.10 16.68
N SER A 82 -7.64 -2.25 15.84
CA SER A 82 -8.97 -2.64 16.33
C SER A 82 -9.01 -4.04 16.94
N VAL A 83 -8.13 -4.94 16.49
CA VAL A 83 -8.01 -6.31 17.04
C VAL A 83 -6.90 -6.45 18.08
N GLY A 84 -6.27 -5.35 18.50
CA GLY A 84 -5.21 -5.34 19.51
C GLY A 84 -3.84 -5.88 19.07
N ALA A 85 -3.66 -6.19 17.78
CA ALA A 85 -2.38 -6.66 17.25
C ALA A 85 -1.30 -5.56 17.21
N ILE A 86 -1.70 -4.29 17.19
CA ILE A 86 -0.82 -3.13 17.39
C ILE A 86 -1.42 -2.21 18.44
N ASP A 87 -0.59 -1.77 19.40
CA ASP A 87 -0.97 -0.76 20.37
C ASP A 87 -0.82 0.65 19.79
N ALA A 88 -1.95 1.34 19.56
CA ALA A 88 -1.98 2.71 19.05
C ALA A 88 -1.43 3.78 20.03
N LYS A 89 -1.28 3.42 21.31
CA LYS A 89 -0.58 4.27 22.29
C LYS A 89 0.92 4.23 22.09
N ARG A 90 1.47 3.11 21.62
CA ARG A 90 2.91 2.92 21.38
C ARG A 90 3.33 3.23 19.95
N PHE A 91 2.48 2.93 18.97
CA PHE A 91 2.77 3.07 17.56
C PHE A 91 1.81 4.04 16.88
N GLY A 92 2.32 4.78 15.89
CA GLY A 92 1.55 5.76 15.12
C GLY A 92 2.04 5.83 13.69
N SER A 93 1.30 6.56 12.86
CA SER A 93 1.68 6.82 11.47
C SER A 93 2.85 7.79 11.43
N LEU A 94 3.99 7.36 10.87
CA LEU A 94 5.13 8.25 10.60
C LEU A 94 4.85 9.17 9.41
N ALA A 95 4.38 8.57 8.31
CA ALA A 95 4.00 9.28 7.09
C ALA A 95 2.80 8.59 6.45
N LYS A 96 2.10 9.31 5.56
CA LYS A 96 1.03 8.77 4.72
C LYS A 96 1.28 9.21 3.29
N SER A 97 1.09 8.30 2.34
CA SER A 97 1.07 8.68 0.93
C SER A 97 -0.10 9.63 0.66
N GLN A 98 -0.06 10.28 -0.50
CA GLN A 98 -1.27 10.83 -1.08
C GLN A 98 -2.30 9.72 -1.31
N PRO A 99 -3.61 10.04 -1.39
CA PRO A 99 -4.64 9.05 -1.68
C PRO A 99 -4.28 8.25 -2.95
N ILE A 100 -4.20 6.94 -2.79
CA ILE A 100 -3.99 6.00 -3.89
C ILE A 100 -5.37 5.44 -4.24
N PRO A 101 -5.77 5.39 -5.52
CA PRO A 101 -7.01 4.72 -5.91
C PRO A 101 -7.03 3.28 -5.38
N ASN A 102 -8.21 2.83 -4.93
CA ASN A 102 -8.40 1.42 -4.62
C ASN A 102 -8.13 0.56 -5.88
N PRO A 103 -7.73 -0.72 -5.72
CA PRO A 103 -7.50 -1.60 -6.86
C PRO A 103 -8.70 -1.58 -7.82
N PRO A 104 -8.46 -1.32 -9.12
CA PRO A 104 -9.53 -1.29 -10.10
C PRO A 104 -10.06 -2.70 -10.36
N MET A 105 -11.31 -2.78 -10.81
CA MET A 105 -11.77 -3.96 -11.54
C MET A 105 -11.19 -3.91 -12.96
N ALA A 106 -10.55 -4.99 -13.39
CA ALA A 106 -9.93 -5.08 -14.70
C ALA A 106 -10.72 -6.02 -15.61
N MET A 107 -10.72 -5.71 -16.91
CA MET A 107 -11.31 -6.55 -17.96
C MET A 107 -10.21 -7.01 -18.91
N ASN A 108 -10.37 -8.22 -19.47
CA ASN A 108 -9.44 -8.75 -20.45
C ASN A 108 -9.48 -7.90 -21.74
N ARG A 109 -8.29 -7.60 -22.30
CA ARG A 109 -8.14 -6.82 -23.54
C ARG A 109 -8.80 -7.48 -24.74
N GLY A 110 -8.87 -8.81 -24.78
CA GLY A 110 -9.43 -9.60 -25.88
C GLY A 110 -10.96 -9.68 -25.92
N LEU A 111 -11.68 -9.11 -24.95
CA LEU A 111 -13.13 -9.03 -25.03
C LEU A 111 -13.57 -8.15 -26.21
N SER A 112 -14.67 -8.50 -26.87
CA SER A 112 -15.28 -7.65 -27.89
C SER A 112 -15.68 -6.29 -27.30
N ASP A 113 -15.71 -5.26 -28.13
CA ASP A 113 -16.11 -3.92 -27.68
C ASP A 113 -17.57 -3.89 -27.17
N GLU A 114 -18.43 -4.72 -27.78
CA GLU A 114 -19.80 -4.95 -27.30
C GLU A 114 -19.81 -5.51 -25.85
N MET A 115 -19.00 -6.54 -25.57
CA MET A 115 -18.94 -7.12 -24.24
C MET A 115 -18.36 -6.13 -23.22
N LYS A 116 -17.31 -5.38 -23.60
CA LYS A 116 -16.73 -4.33 -22.75
C LYS A 116 -17.78 -3.25 -22.43
N ALA A 117 -18.57 -2.82 -23.42
CA ALA A 117 -19.62 -1.83 -23.23
C ALA A 117 -20.75 -2.37 -22.32
N LYS A 118 -21.17 -3.62 -22.54
CA LYS A 118 -22.19 -4.28 -21.72
C LYS A 118 -21.77 -4.41 -20.26
N LEU A 119 -20.52 -4.82 -20.00
CA LEU A 119 -19.98 -4.92 -18.65
C LEU A 119 -19.88 -3.54 -17.98
N ARG A 120 -19.35 -2.53 -18.68
CA ARG A 120 -19.28 -1.15 -18.15
C ARG A 120 -20.67 -0.65 -17.75
N LYS A 121 -21.67 -0.80 -18.62
CA LYS A 121 -23.04 -0.38 -18.32
C LYS A 121 -23.62 -1.14 -17.12
N ALA A 122 -23.42 -2.46 -17.06
CA ALA A 122 -23.92 -3.27 -15.94
C ALA A 122 -23.34 -2.79 -14.60
N PHE A 123 -22.02 -2.57 -14.52
CA PHE A 123 -21.38 -2.09 -13.28
C PHE A 123 -21.74 -0.64 -12.95
N SER A 124 -21.94 0.23 -13.94
CA SER A 124 -22.34 1.62 -13.68
C SER A 124 -23.77 1.71 -13.14
N GLU A 125 -24.68 0.84 -13.57
CA GLU A 125 -26.09 0.88 -13.22
C GLU A 125 -26.49 -0.04 -12.06
N ILE A 126 -25.65 -1.00 -11.64
CA ILE A 126 -26.02 -2.03 -10.65
C ILE A 126 -26.57 -1.45 -9.34
N HIS A 127 -26.07 -0.29 -8.92
CA HIS A 127 -26.53 0.41 -7.72
C HIS A 127 -28.02 0.83 -7.75
N THR A 128 -28.63 0.85 -8.94
CA THR A 128 -30.06 1.13 -9.15
C THR A 128 -30.91 -0.15 -9.20
N LYS A 129 -30.28 -1.33 -9.19
CA LYS A 129 -30.91 -2.64 -9.45
C LYS A 129 -30.86 -3.58 -8.26
N ILE A 130 -30.07 -3.26 -7.23
CA ILE A 130 -29.93 -4.06 -6.02
C ILE A 130 -30.10 -3.16 -4.79
N ASP A 131 -30.28 -3.78 -3.63
CA ASP A 131 -30.25 -3.07 -2.35
C ASP A 131 -28.91 -2.31 -2.19
N PRO A 132 -28.92 -0.99 -1.94
CA PRO A 132 -27.71 -0.22 -1.66
C PRO A 132 -26.85 -0.78 -0.52
N GLU A 133 -27.47 -1.49 0.44
CA GLU A 133 -26.76 -2.19 1.50
C GLU A 133 -25.96 -3.40 1.02
N MET A 134 -26.08 -3.82 -0.24
CA MET A 134 -25.33 -4.95 -0.80
C MET A 134 -24.12 -4.51 -1.63
N ILE A 135 -23.97 -3.21 -1.91
CA ILE A 135 -22.85 -2.71 -2.73
C ILE A 135 -21.58 -2.68 -1.88
N ARG A 136 -20.55 -3.39 -2.34
CA ARG A 136 -19.27 -3.55 -1.63
C ARG A 136 -18.10 -3.20 -2.54
N GLY A 137 -17.22 -2.35 -2.02
CA GLY A 137 -15.94 -2.01 -2.60
C GLY A 137 -14.80 -2.83 -2.00
N TYR A 138 -13.58 -2.34 -2.21
CA TYR A 138 -12.36 -2.99 -1.72
C TYR A 138 -12.39 -3.22 -0.20
N GLY A 139 -12.03 -4.44 0.22
CA GLY A 139 -12.03 -4.84 1.63
C GLY A 139 -13.41 -4.97 2.27
N GLY A 140 -14.49 -5.07 1.47
CA GLY A 140 -15.84 -5.24 1.97
C GLY A 140 -16.47 -3.96 2.52
N LYS A 141 -15.89 -2.79 2.22
CA LYS A 141 -16.49 -1.50 2.61
C LYS A 141 -17.74 -1.24 1.76
N LYS A 142 -18.80 -0.72 2.38
CA LYS A 142 -19.95 -0.20 1.63
C LYS A 142 -19.49 0.98 0.75
N VAL A 143 -19.99 1.03 -0.49
CA VAL A 143 -19.79 2.13 -1.43
C VAL A 143 -21.11 2.46 -2.11
N ASP A 144 -21.28 3.70 -2.57
CA ASP A 144 -22.55 4.13 -3.16
C ASP A 144 -22.77 3.54 -4.55
N ARG A 145 -21.70 3.42 -5.34
CA ARG A 145 -21.70 2.88 -6.70
C ARG A 145 -20.29 2.53 -7.19
N TYR A 146 -20.20 1.82 -8.31
CA TYR A 146 -18.95 1.70 -9.07
C TYR A 146 -18.81 2.87 -10.04
N ASP A 147 -17.58 3.39 -10.16
CA ASP A 147 -17.23 4.43 -11.13
C ASP A 147 -16.57 3.79 -12.35
N THR A 148 -17.29 3.75 -13.47
CA THR A 148 -16.82 3.18 -14.73
C THR A 148 -16.19 4.21 -15.67
N ASP A 149 -16.29 5.48 -15.30
CA ASP A 149 -15.79 6.63 -16.07
C ASP A 149 -14.57 7.28 -15.40
N PHE A 150 -14.00 6.58 -14.41
CA PHE A 150 -12.81 7.05 -13.70
C PHE A 150 -11.65 7.31 -14.67
N HIS A 151 -11.23 8.57 -14.75
CA HIS A 151 -10.16 8.97 -15.67
C HIS A 151 -8.86 8.25 -15.36
N VAL A 152 -8.44 7.39 -16.28
CA VAL A 152 -7.20 6.60 -16.20
C VAL A 152 -5.96 7.48 -15.96
N LYS A 153 -5.94 8.73 -16.41
CA LYS A 153 -4.86 9.68 -16.09
C LYS A 153 -4.66 9.86 -14.57
N LYS A 154 -5.73 9.88 -13.78
CA LYS A 154 -5.62 9.99 -12.31
C LYS A 154 -4.93 8.77 -11.68
N ILE A 155 -5.10 7.59 -12.29
CA ILE A 155 -4.37 6.39 -11.90
C ILE A 155 -2.89 6.55 -12.25
N PHE A 156 -2.59 6.97 -13.49
CA PHE A 156 -1.22 7.12 -13.94
C PHE A 156 -0.45 8.24 -13.22
N ASP A 157 -1.10 9.37 -12.90
CA ASP A 157 -0.49 10.46 -12.14
C ASP A 157 -0.06 9.96 -10.74
N ALA A 158 -0.90 9.15 -10.08
CA ALA A 158 -0.53 8.51 -8.81
C ALA A 158 0.63 7.52 -8.97
N LEU A 159 0.65 6.77 -10.08
CA LEU A 159 1.71 5.79 -10.38
C LEU A 159 3.01 6.42 -10.84
N SER A 160 3.01 7.66 -11.33
CA SER A 160 4.23 8.35 -11.79
C SER A 160 5.30 8.42 -10.69
N LYS A 161 4.89 8.53 -9.42
CA LYS A 161 5.78 8.50 -8.25
C LYS A 161 6.46 7.15 -8.04
N LEU A 162 5.88 6.07 -8.56
CA LEU A 162 6.48 4.73 -8.51
C LEU A 162 7.57 4.52 -9.56
N SER A 163 7.77 5.46 -10.49
CA SER A 163 8.84 5.37 -11.49
C SER A 163 10.25 5.26 -10.86
N ALA A 164 10.43 5.82 -9.67
CA ALA A 164 11.67 5.68 -8.90
C ALA A 164 11.87 4.27 -8.32
N VAL A 165 10.82 3.46 -8.23
CA VAL A 165 10.84 2.08 -7.69
C VAL A 165 11.04 1.10 -8.84
N THR A 166 12.24 1.12 -9.40
CA THR A 166 12.63 0.25 -10.51
C THR A 166 12.72 -1.21 -10.07
N ASP A 167 12.71 -2.13 -11.03
CA ASP A 167 12.91 -3.55 -10.71
C ASP A 167 14.30 -3.83 -10.15
N GLN A 168 15.30 -3.01 -10.50
CA GLN A 168 16.62 -3.05 -9.88
C GLN A 168 16.54 -2.68 -8.39
N VAL A 169 15.88 -1.57 -8.03
CA VAL A 169 15.71 -1.18 -6.61
C VAL A 169 15.01 -2.30 -5.83
N LYS A 170 13.97 -2.92 -6.41
CA LYS A 170 13.29 -4.05 -5.78
C LYS A 170 14.21 -5.25 -5.57
N ALA A 171 14.98 -5.62 -6.59
CA ALA A 171 15.92 -6.73 -6.51
C ALA A 171 16.98 -6.49 -5.43
N GLU A 172 17.60 -5.31 -5.42
CA GLU A 172 18.62 -4.93 -4.44
C GLU A 172 18.06 -4.92 -3.00
N MET A 173 16.81 -4.46 -2.81
CA MET A 173 16.15 -4.54 -1.51
C MET A 173 15.87 -5.98 -1.06
N ILE A 174 15.47 -6.86 -1.99
CA ILE A 174 15.25 -8.28 -1.71
C ILE A 174 16.57 -8.95 -1.35
N ASP A 175 17.64 -8.68 -2.11
CA ASP A 175 18.98 -9.21 -1.85
C ASP A 175 19.49 -8.75 -0.48
N LYS A 176 19.36 -7.45 -0.16
CA LYS A 176 19.71 -6.90 1.15
C LYS A 176 18.88 -7.52 2.28
N ALA A 177 17.61 -7.85 2.06
CA ALA A 177 16.79 -8.54 3.06
C ALA A 177 17.19 -10.01 3.25
N GLY A 178 17.82 -10.63 2.24
CA GLY A 178 18.37 -11.99 2.30
C GLY A 178 19.73 -12.09 3.00
N GLN A 179 20.47 -10.98 3.07
CA GLN A 179 21.72 -10.88 3.82
C GLN A 179 21.40 -10.85 5.32
N ARG A 180 21.56 -12.00 5.99
CA ARG A 180 21.36 -12.16 7.44
C ARG A 180 22.61 -11.82 8.23
#